data_AF-A0A496VFX9-F1
#
_entry.id   AF-A0A496VFX9-F1
#
_cell.length_a   1.000
_cell.length_b   1.000
_cell.length_c   1.000
_cell.angle_alpha   90.00
_cell.angle_beta   90.00
_cell.angle_gamma   90.00
#
_symmetry.space_group_name_H-M   'P 1'
#
loop_
_entity.id
_entity.type
_entity.pdbx_description
1 polymer ?
#
loop_
_entity_poly.entity_id
_entity_poly.type
_entity_poly.pdbx_seq_one_letter_code
_entity_poly.pdbx_strand_id
1 'polypeptide(L)'
;MKLKFFLGYTLTLLFTLFLLEVSSFFLFQSLTKKEFSYAAFQNERLARIAAIQKRLQTTQSPELYNFHPYLGYVGRPGAYPWGEIAEPFNEYGMLSMAKHPYPYKKGKNEFVIAVVGGSVAEIFANITEKFLEQYLREKFGFDKKLVLVNLATGGYKQPQQLFHVQYALLAGFEFDAVLNIDGFNDLALANDNINNQINPIFPSGFHIGLMSKTQMTNQLDFQTAKHLYAHYSLYETELSVLSFTQSFPFKYSIFFNLLGELWTKRSLIEIKKTEYKLTFETQKTMSNEFRGPLFQNQNGNPYEVVANIWQQASTMLYAICQANRLIYIHVLQPNQYVEGSKPLSDKEKKMAFDPNLGWGIAAREGYTHLISKGEQLSKDGIPFYDLSMIFKDSTEDLYTDICCHFNTNGNVIMGKNIAEILLRELQKQKF
;
A
#
# COMPACT_ATOMS: atom_id res chain seq x y z
N MET A 1 -56.64 42.78 4.57
CA MET A 1 -56.21 42.10 3.33
C MET A 1 -54.76 41.62 3.38
N LYS A 2 -53.77 42.46 3.77
CA LYS A 2 -52.34 42.09 3.85
C LYS A 2 -52.00 40.92 4.80
N LEU A 3 -52.70 40.77 5.92
CA LEU A 3 -52.43 39.71 6.91
C LEU A 3 -52.80 38.28 6.41
N LYS A 4 -53.87 38.14 5.62
CA LYS A 4 -54.27 36.85 5.03
C LYS A 4 -53.27 36.37 3.98
N PHE A 5 -52.76 37.29 3.15
CA PHE A 5 -51.70 36.99 2.19
C PHE A 5 -50.40 36.58 2.90
N PHE A 6 -49.98 37.32 3.92
CA PHE A 6 -48.79 36.99 4.72
C PHE A 6 -48.88 35.61 5.39
N LEU A 7 -50.05 35.27 5.96
CA LEU A 7 -50.29 33.95 6.55
C LEU A 7 -50.23 32.83 5.50
N GLY A 8 -50.82 33.07 4.32
CA GLY A 8 -50.76 32.12 3.19
C GLY A 8 -49.32 31.82 2.76
N TYR A 9 -48.51 32.86 2.53
CA TYR A 9 -47.10 32.67 2.17
C TYR A 9 -46.29 31.95 3.25
N THR A 10 -46.55 32.26 4.52
CA THR A 10 -45.89 31.59 5.65
C THR A 10 -46.23 30.11 5.71
N LEU A 11 -47.50 29.74 5.55
CA LEU A 11 -47.94 28.34 5.52
C LEU A 11 -47.34 27.59 4.33
N THR A 12 -47.31 28.21 3.15
CA THR A 12 -46.65 27.63 1.97
C THR A 12 -45.17 27.38 2.24
N LEU A 13 -44.44 28.36 2.81
CA LEU A 13 -43.03 28.19 3.12
C LEU A 13 -42.78 27.06 4.13
N LEU A 14 -43.55 27.00 5.21
CA LEU A 14 -43.44 25.93 6.21
C LEU A 14 -43.74 24.55 5.60
N PHE A 15 -44.75 24.46 4.73
CA PHE A 15 -45.07 23.22 4.02
C PHE A 15 -43.96 22.81 3.06
N THR A 16 -43.36 23.75 2.32
CA THR A 16 -42.22 23.49 1.45
C THR A 16 -41.00 23.00 2.24
N LEU A 17 -40.69 23.63 3.37
CA LEU A 17 -39.60 23.18 4.25
C LEU A 17 -39.88 21.78 4.82
N PHE A 18 -41.11 21.51 5.24
CA PHE A 18 -41.51 20.18 5.71
C PHE A 18 -41.33 19.11 4.62
N LEU A 19 -41.80 19.37 3.39
CA LEU A 19 -41.61 18.46 2.27
C LEU A 19 -40.12 18.22 1.98
N LEU A 20 -39.30 19.28 2.03
CA LEU A 20 -37.86 19.18 1.83
C LEU A 20 -37.20 18.24 2.85
N GLU A 21 -37.55 18.36 4.14
CA GLU A 21 -37.03 17.51 5.20
C GLU A 21 -37.45 16.05 5.03
N VAL A 22 -38.74 15.81 4.74
CA VAL A 22 -39.28 14.46 4.54
C VAL A 22 -38.65 13.80 3.31
N SER A 23 -38.58 14.50 2.18
CA SER A 23 -37.91 13.97 0.99
C SER A 23 -36.42 13.69 1.24
N SER A 24 -35.75 14.56 1.99
CA SER A 24 -34.33 14.38 2.34
C SER A 24 -34.10 13.15 3.20
N PHE A 25 -35.02 12.80 4.11
CA PHE A 25 -34.92 11.58 4.91
C PHE A 25 -34.88 10.32 4.05
N PHE A 26 -35.78 10.20 3.07
CA PHE A 26 -35.81 9.06 2.15
C PHE A 26 -34.62 9.05 1.19
N LEU A 27 -34.27 10.23 0.64
CA LEU A 27 -33.10 10.36 -0.22
C LEU A 27 -31.81 10.03 0.52
N PHE A 28 -31.70 10.38 1.79
CA PHE A 28 -30.55 10.06 2.61
C PHE A 28 -30.28 8.58 2.63
N GLN A 29 -31.26 7.75 3.00
CA GLN A 29 -31.06 6.31 3.06
C GLN A 29 -30.74 5.70 1.68
N SER A 30 -31.42 6.16 0.64
CA SER A 30 -31.23 5.66 -0.73
C SER A 30 -29.83 5.97 -1.28
N LEU A 31 -29.35 7.21 -1.13
CA LEU A 31 -28.09 7.70 -1.68
C LEU A 31 -26.88 7.37 -0.80
N THR A 32 -27.07 7.33 0.51
CA THR A 32 -25.96 7.10 1.45
C THR A 32 -25.75 5.62 1.75
N LYS A 33 -26.81 4.80 1.63
CA LYS A 33 -26.90 3.41 2.11
C LYS A 33 -26.73 3.28 3.62
N LYS A 34 -26.96 4.37 4.38
CA LYS A 34 -26.91 4.42 5.84
C LYS A 34 -28.30 4.73 6.41
N GLU A 35 -28.61 4.21 7.58
CA GLU A 35 -29.79 4.64 8.35
C GLU A 35 -29.58 6.05 8.90
N PHE A 36 -30.67 6.81 9.05
CA PHE A 36 -30.56 8.19 9.51
C PHE A 36 -30.54 8.31 11.05
N SER A 37 -29.47 8.85 11.62
CA SER A 37 -29.37 9.15 13.05
C SER A 37 -28.66 10.49 13.29
N TYR A 38 -29.35 11.42 13.97
CA TYR A 38 -28.77 12.71 14.31
C TYR A 38 -27.49 12.59 15.13
N ALA A 39 -27.50 11.76 16.18
CA ALA A 39 -26.37 11.62 17.07
C ALA A 39 -25.14 11.01 16.35
N ALA A 40 -25.36 9.96 15.55
CA ALA A 40 -24.29 9.31 14.81
C ALA A 40 -23.64 10.29 13.81
N PHE A 41 -24.43 11.02 13.01
CA PHE A 41 -23.86 11.93 12.01
C PHE A 41 -23.24 13.18 12.59
N GLN A 42 -23.77 13.71 13.69
CA GLN A 42 -23.11 14.81 14.38
C GLN A 42 -21.73 14.38 14.89
N ASN A 43 -21.61 13.17 15.44
CA ASN A 43 -20.31 12.62 15.86
C ASN A 43 -19.37 12.36 14.68
N GLU A 44 -19.82 11.69 13.62
CA GLU A 44 -19.04 11.47 12.39
C GLU A 44 -18.55 12.79 11.78
N ARG A 45 -19.44 13.79 11.69
CA ARG A 45 -19.12 15.11 11.12
C ARG A 45 -18.13 15.88 12.00
N LEU A 46 -18.31 15.89 13.31
CA LEU A 46 -17.38 16.55 14.22
C LEU A 46 -15.99 15.89 14.15
N ALA A 47 -15.93 14.56 14.09
CA ALA A 47 -14.68 13.84 13.89
C ALA A 47 -14.02 14.19 12.54
N ARG A 48 -14.81 14.28 11.46
CA ARG A 48 -14.32 14.70 10.14
C ARG A 48 -13.81 16.15 10.15
N ILE A 49 -14.56 17.08 10.73
CA ILE A 49 -14.15 18.48 10.90
C ILE A 49 -12.83 18.56 11.65
N ALA A 50 -12.72 17.88 12.80
CA ALA A 50 -11.50 17.85 13.60
C ALA A 50 -10.31 17.27 12.81
N ALA A 51 -10.52 16.19 12.05
CA ALA A 51 -9.48 15.59 11.21
C ALA A 51 -9.01 16.55 10.09
N ILE A 52 -9.93 17.27 9.43
CA ILE A 52 -9.58 18.25 8.41
C ILE A 52 -8.83 19.43 9.03
N GLN A 53 -9.30 19.96 10.16
CA GLN A 53 -8.62 21.04 10.89
C GLN A 53 -7.19 20.63 11.29
N LYS A 54 -7.02 19.44 11.86
CA LYS A 54 -5.70 18.87 12.17
C LYS A 54 -4.81 18.82 10.92
N ARG A 55 -5.35 18.39 9.78
CA ARG A 55 -4.60 18.30 8.51
C ARG A 55 -4.19 19.68 7.96
N LEU A 56 -5.05 20.70 8.09
CA LEU A 56 -4.77 22.05 7.60
C LEU A 56 -3.86 22.87 8.55
N GLN A 57 -3.87 22.57 9.85
CA GLN A 57 -3.04 23.26 10.86
C GLN A 57 -1.67 22.62 11.08
N THR A 58 -1.52 21.34 10.73
CA THR A 58 -0.28 20.60 10.90
C THR A 58 0.85 21.25 10.10
N THR A 59 1.92 21.61 10.81
CA THR A 59 3.19 22.08 10.22
C THR A 59 4.14 20.92 9.88
N GLN A 60 3.85 19.72 10.37
CA GLN A 60 4.58 18.51 10.00
C GLN A 60 4.23 18.08 8.57
N SER A 61 5.21 17.62 7.81
CA SER A 61 4.97 17.10 6.47
C SER A 61 3.90 15.99 6.51
N PRO A 62 2.88 16.01 5.63
CA PRO A 62 1.92 14.92 5.52
C PRO A 62 2.54 13.65 4.91
N GLU A 63 3.81 13.69 4.51
CA GLU A 63 4.48 12.59 3.83
C GLU A 63 4.60 11.37 4.74
N LEU A 64 4.23 10.23 4.15
CA LEU A 64 4.31 8.94 4.79
C LEU A 64 5.74 8.39 4.80
N TYR A 65 6.55 8.81 3.84
CA TYR A 65 7.92 8.34 3.62
C TYR A 65 8.91 9.51 3.66
N ASN A 66 10.18 9.18 3.95
CA ASN A 66 11.32 10.09 3.88
C ASN A 66 12.45 9.45 3.06
N PHE A 67 13.32 10.26 2.47
CA PHE A 67 14.50 9.74 1.78
C PHE A 67 15.43 8.98 2.72
N HIS A 68 15.92 7.84 2.26
CA HIS A 68 16.94 7.05 2.94
C HIS A 68 18.17 6.90 2.05
N PRO A 69 19.38 7.26 2.51
CA PRO A 69 20.58 7.32 1.66
C PRO A 69 20.89 6.02 0.90
N TYR A 70 20.53 4.87 1.47
CA TYR A 70 20.83 3.55 0.88
C TYR A 70 19.62 2.87 0.24
N LEU A 71 18.41 3.21 0.68
CA LEU A 71 17.19 2.46 0.30
C LEU A 71 16.29 3.25 -0.65
N GLY A 72 16.67 4.49 -0.96
CA GLY A 72 15.84 5.44 -1.68
C GLY A 72 14.89 6.13 -0.72
N TYR A 73 13.97 5.39 -0.10
CA TYR A 73 13.03 5.92 0.89
C TYR A 73 12.72 4.88 1.95
N VAL A 74 12.28 5.33 3.13
CA VAL A 74 11.72 4.50 4.20
C VAL A 74 10.50 5.20 4.79
N GLY A 75 9.70 4.50 5.59
CA GLY A 75 8.64 5.13 6.37
C GLY A 75 9.18 6.25 7.26
N ARG A 76 8.46 7.37 7.35
CA ARG A 76 8.84 8.44 8.28
C ARG A 76 8.58 7.96 9.71
N PRO A 77 9.59 7.93 10.61
CA PRO A 77 9.38 7.52 12.00
C PRO A 77 8.20 8.27 12.64
N GLY A 78 7.32 7.53 13.32
CA GLY A 78 6.10 8.08 13.92
C GLY A 78 4.92 8.29 12.96
N ALA A 79 5.08 8.12 11.64
CA ALA A 79 3.97 8.17 10.69
C ALA A 79 3.21 6.84 10.63
N TYR A 80 1.92 6.90 10.34
CA TYR A 80 0.99 5.76 10.43
C TYR A 80 0.55 5.29 9.02
N PRO A 81 1.18 4.26 8.44
CA PRO A 81 0.84 3.79 7.08
C PRO A 81 -0.54 3.17 6.98
N TRP A 82 -1.02 2.53 8.06
CA TRP A 82 -2.29 1.82 8.08
C TRP A 82 -3.33 2.52 8.98
N GLY A 83 -3.18 3.84 9.16
CA GLY A 83 -4.03 4.68 10.00
C GLY A 83 -3.62 4.69 11.48
N GLU A 84 -4.14 5.67 12.24
CA GLU A 84 -3.74 5.94 13.64
C GLU A 84 -4.05 4.81 14.63
N ILE A 85 -4.80 3.78 14.22
CA ILE A 85 -5.11 2.59 15.03
C ILE A 85 -4.00 1.55 14.95
N ALA A 86 -3.21 1.55 13.87
CA ALA A 86 -2.08 0.65 13.68
C ALA A 86 -0.80 1.22 14.32
N GLU A 87 0.27 0.41 14.35
CA GLU A 87 1.57 0.90 14.80
C GLU A 87 2.17 1.89 13.79
N PRO A 88 2.87 2.94 14.27
CA PRO A 88 3.62 3.82 13.38
C PRO A 88 4.89 3.12 12.88
N PHE A 89 5.51 3.71 11.85
CA PHE A 89 6.88 3.34 11.50
C PHE A 89 7.85 3.58 12.67
N ASN A 90 8.74 2.63 12.91
CA ASN A 90 9.79 2.74 13.92
C ASN A 90 10.93 3.67 13.47
N GLU A 91 11.97 3.82 14.28
CA GLU A 91 13.15 4.67 13.99
C GLU A 91 13.94 4.25 12.74
N TYR A 92 13.79 3.00 12.29
CA TYR A 92 14.37 2.50 11.04
C TYR A 92 13.44 2.72 9.83
N GLY A 93 12.29 3.37 10.06
CA GLY A 93 11.26 3.60 9.05
C GLY A 93 10.48 2.36 8.64
N MET A 94 10.47 1.32 9.49
CA MET A 94 9.81 0.04 9.22
C MET A 94 8.56 -0.13 10.08
N LEU A 95 7.53 -0.73 9.49
CA LEU A 95 6.32 -1.10 10.22
C LEU A 95 6.55 -2.41 10.96
N SER A 96 6.37 -2.42 12.28
CA SER A 96 6.44 -3.64 13.09
C SER A 96 5.25 -3.73 14.04
N MET A 97 4.18 -4.38 13.59
CA MET A 97 2.97 -4.60 14.40
C MET A 97 3.24 -5.44 15.66
N ALA A 98 4.24 -6.31 15.61
CA ALA A 98 4.70 -7.10 16.75
C ALA A 98 5.60 -6.31 17.73
N LYS A 99 5.97 -5.06 17.40
CA LYS A 99 6.83 -4.18 18.22
C LYS A 99 8.22 -4.75 18.50
N HIS A 100 8.77 -5.48 17.54
CA HIS A 100 10.13 -5.98 17.66
C HIS A 100 11.12 -4.80 17.72
N PRO A 101 12.14 -4.83 18.59
CA PRO A 101 13.16 -3.78 18.65
C PRO A 101 14.10 -3.86 17.45
N TYR A 102 14.51 -2.70 16.92
CA TYR A 102 15.43 -2.59 15.79
C TYR A 102 16.70 -1.85 16.28
N PRO A 103 17.92 -2.36 16.01
CA PRO A 103 18.21 -3.59 15.27
C PRO A 103 17.86 -4.83 16.09
N TYR A 104 17.27 -5.85 15.45
CA TYR A 104 16.83 -7.05 16.15
C TYR A 104 18.01 -7.92 16.58
N LYS A 105 18.02 -8.33 17.85
CA LYS A 105 19.04 -9.18 18.46
C LYS A 105 18.43 -10.53 18.84
N LYS A 106 18.99 -11.61 18.31
CA LYS A 106 18.36 -12.93 18.37
C LYS A 106 18.60 -13.60 19.72
N GLY A 107 17.53 -14.11 20.34
CA GLY A 107 17.62 -14.99 21.51
C GLY A 107 18.06 -16.43 21.16
N LYS A 108 18.61 -17.16 22.14
CA LYS A 108 19.09 -18.55 21.94
C LYS A 108 18.04 -19.54 21.42
N ASN A 109 16.77 -19.34 21.77
CA ASN A 109 15.65 -20.21 21.37
C ASN A 109 14.74 -19.59 20.29
N GLU A 110 15.28 -18.61 19.55
CA GLU A 110 14.54 -17.93 18.48
C GLU A 110 15.02 -18.41 17.11
N PHE A 111 14.12 -18.36 16.14
CA PHE A 111 14.41 -18.47 14.72
C PHE A 111 13.92 -17.19 14.04
N VAL A 112 14.87 -16.36 13.63
CA VAL A 112 14.59 -14.99 13.17
C VAL A 112 14.68 -14.94 11.66
N ILE A 113 13.59 -14.52 11.02
CA ILE A 113 13.50 -14.38 9.57
C ILE A 113 13.38 -12.90 9.24
N ALA A 114 14.33 -12.36 8.48
CA ALA A 114 14.17 -11.07 7.84
C ALA A 114 13.24 -11.21 6.64
N VAL A 115 12.13 -10.47 6.61
CA VAL A 115 11.21 -10.44 5.47
C VAL A 115 11.48 -9.19 4.65
N VAL A 116 11.84 -9.36 3.38
CA VAL A 116 12.11 -8.26 2.44
C VAL A 116 11.18 -8.34 1.23
N GLY A 117 10.85 -7.19 0.67
CA GLY A 117 9.94 -7.10 -0.46
C GLY A 117 9.11 -5.83 -0.47
N GLY A 118 8.05 -5.85 -1.28
CA GLY A 118 7.06 -4.80 -1.38
C GLY A 118 5.96 -4.87 -0.32
N SER A 119 4.81 -4.27 -0.61
CA SER A 119 3.66 -4.19 0.30
C SER A 119 3.05 -5.55 0.67
N VAL A 120 3.09 -6.56 -0.22
CA VAL A 120 2.66 -7.93 0.14
C VAL A 120 3.58 -8.53 1.19
N ALA A 121 4.89 -8.33 1.09
CA ALA A 121 5.87 -8.79 2.07
C ALA A 121 5.72 -8.03 3.41
N GLU A 122 5.49 -6.72 3.36
CA GLU A 122 5.21 -5.88 4.53
C GLU A 122 3.97 -6.36 5.28
N ILE A 123 2.87 -6.60 4.55
CA ILE A 123 1.63 -7.13 5.13
C ILE A 123 1.89 -8.51 5.74
N PHE A 124 2.52 -9.41 4.98
CA PHE A 124 2.81 -10.76 5.40
C PHE A 124 3.55 -10.79 6.74
N ALA A 125 4.66 -10.07 6.85
CA ALA A 125 5.47 -10.03 8.07
C ALA A 125 4.68 -9.52 9.29
N ASN A 126 3.80 -8.54 9.08
CA ASN A 126 3.05 -7.90 10.15
C ASN A 126 1.82 -8.68 10.63
N ILE A 127 1.24 -9.55 9.80
CA ILE A 127 -0.02 -10.24 10.15
C ILE A 127 0.11 -11.75 10.31
N THR A 128 1.22 -12.37 9.86
CA THR A 128 1.33 -13.83 9.82
C THR A 128 2.21 -14.45 10.90
N GLU A 129 3.05 -13.69 11.61
CA GLU A 129 4.03 -14.23 12.58
C GLU A 129 3.42 -15.25 13.56
N LYS A 130 2.37 -14.85 14.29
CA LYS A 130 1.70 -15.72 15.27
C LYS A 130 1.10 -16.97 14.62
N PHE A 131 0.47 -16.80 13.47
CA PHE A 131 -0.12 -17.91 12.72
C PHE A 131 0.94 -18.89 12.25
N LEU A 132 2.05 -18.40 11.68
CA LEU A 132 3.16 -19.23 11.22
C LEU A 132 3.81 -19.99 12.37
N GLU A 133 4.07 -19.32 13.50
CA GLU A 133 4.64 -20.01 14.66
C GLU A 133 3.74 -21.17 15.10
N GLN A 134 2.44 -20.91 15.25
CA GLN A 134 1.48 -21.93 15.64
C GLN A 134 1.43 -23.08 14.63
N TYR A 135 1.33 -22.75 13.33
CA TYR A 135 1.27 -23.74 12.26
C TYR A 135 2.53 -24.61 12.22
N LEU A 136 3.72 -24.00 12.34
CA LEU A 136 5.01 -24.70 12.36
C LEU A 136 5.12 -25.64 13.57
N ARG A 137 4.69 -25.17 14.74
CA ARG A 137 4.70 -25.95 15.98
C ARG A 137 3.76 -27.15 15.91
N GLU A 138 2.51 -26.93 15.51
CA GLU A 138 1.47 -27.97 15.47
C GLU A 138 1.72 -29.00 14.36
N LYS A 139 2.13 -28.55 13.16
CA LYS A 139 2.24 -29.42 11.99
C LYS A 139 3.58 -30.15 11.92
N PHE A 140 4.66 -29.51 12.37
CA PHE A 140 6.04 -30.01 12.17
C PHE A 140 6.84 -30.16 13.47
N GLY A 141 6.26 -29.85 14.63
CA GLY A 141 6.98 -29.91 15.90
C GLY A 141 8.12 -28.90 16.00
N PHE A 142 8.02 -27.76 15.30
CA PHE A 142 9.02 -26.70 15.36
C PHE A 142 9.11 -26.13 16.79
N ASP A 143 10.29 -26.25 17.40
CA ASP A 143 10.50 -26.03 18.83
C ASP A 143 10.97 -24.62 19.19
N LYS A 144 11.50 -23.88 18.20
CA LYS A 144 11.92 -22.49 18.36
C LYS A 144 10.74 -21.51 18.34
N LYS A 145 10.92 -20.34 18.96
CA LYS A 145 10.04 -19.18 18.79
C LYS A 145 10.32 -18.54 17.43
N LEU A 146 9.30 -18.29 16.63
CA LEU A 146 9.46 -17.65 15.33
C LEU A 146 9.41 -16.14 15.50
N VAL A 147 10.30 -15.42 14.81
CA VAL A 147 10.29 -13.96 14.75
C VAL A 147 10.38 -13.53 13.30
N LEU A 148 9.44 -12.71 12.84
CA LEU A 148 9.48 -12.06 11.54
C LEU A 148 9.93 -10.61 11.71
N VAL A 149 11.16 -10.31 11.29
CA VAL A 149 11.67 -8.94 11.23
C VAL A 149 11.28 -8.36 9.88
N ASN A 150 10.30 -7.46 9.89
CA ASN A 150 9.83 -6.78 8.69
C ASN A 150 10.83 -5.72 8.19
N LEU A 151 11.49 -6.03 7.08
CA LEU A 151 12.33 -5.12 6.30
C LEU A 151 11.71 -4.81 4.94
N ALA A 152 10.42 -5.10 4.76
CA ALA A 152 9.68 -4.78 3.56
C ALA A 152 8.98 -3.41 3.70
N THR A 153 8.75 -2.76 2.55
CA THR A 153 8.07 -1.47 2.50
C THR A 153 7.23 -1.37 1.23
N GLY A 154 6.06 -0.75 1.34
CA GLY A 154 5.21 -0.47 0.18
C GLY A 154 5.97 0.16 -0.99
N GLY A 155 5.77 -0.40 -2.18
CA GLY A 155 6.40 0.07 -3.42
C GLY A 155 7.86 -0.36 -3.64
N TYR A 156 8.47 -1.10 -2.70
CA TYR A 156 9.81 -1.62 -2.92
C TYR A 156 9.84 -2.62 -4.08
N LYS A 157 10.90 -2.51 -4.86
CA LYS A 157 11.30 -3.42 -5.94
C LYS A 157 12.83 -3.54 -5.96
N GLN A 158 13.36 -4.57 -6.60
CA GLN A 158 14.80 -4.76 -6.68
C GLN A 158 15.47 -3.51 -7.31
N PRO A 159 16.67 -3.11 -6.81
CA PRO A 159 17.50 -3.78 -5.81
C PRO A 159 17.27 -3.30 -4.35
N GLN A 160 16.11 -2.72 -4.01
CA GLN A 160 15.90 -2.18 -2.65
C GLN A 160 15.98 -3.27 -1.57
N GLN A 161 15.44 -4.47 -1.83
CA GLN A 161 15.55 -5.63 -0.95
C GLN A 161 17.02 -6.03 -0.72
N LEU A 162 17.80 -6.10 -1.80
CA LEU A 162 19.24 -6.37 -1.78
C LEU A 162 20.00 -5.37 -0.89
N PHE A 163 19.72 -4.08 -1.03
CA PHE A 163 20.37 -3.05 -0.21
C PHE A 163 19.89 -3.08 1.23
N HIS A 164 18.62 -3.42 1.48
CA HIS A 164 18.09 -3.46 2.83
C HIS A 164 18.71 -4.57 3.66
N VAL A 165 18.90 -5.77 3.11
CA VAL A 165 19.58 -6.85 3.84
C VAL A 165 21.02 -6.46 4.21
N GLN A 166 21.76 -5.85 3.28
CA GLN A 166 23.12 -5.39 3.57
C GLN A 166 23.15 -4.33 4.66
N TYR A 167 22.27 -3.33 4.57
CA TYR A 167 22.13 -2.29 5.58
C TYR A 167 21.78 -2.88 6.95
N ALA A 168 20.83 -3.81 7.02
CA ALA A 168 20.42 -4.44 8.28
C ALA A 168 21.57 -5.26 8.89
N LEU A 169 22.31 -6.05 8.10
CA LEU A 169 23.46 -6.80 8.60
C LEU A 169 24.55 -5.87 9.16
N LEU A 170 24.85 -4.77 8.46
CA LEU A 170 25.82 -3.76 8.91
C LEU A 170 25.33 -2.99 10.15
N ALA A 171 24.03 -2.77 10.26
CA ALA A 171 23.40 -2.16 11.45
C ALA A 171 23.32 -3.13 12.64
N GLY A 172 23.80 -4.37 12.48
CA GLY A 172 23.92 -5.36 13.54
C GLY A 172 22.64 -6.17 13.79
N PHE A 173 21.73 -6.28 12.83
CA PHE A 173 20.63 -7.24 12.95
C PHE A 173 21.15 -8.68 12.90
N GLU A 174 20.49 -9.57 13.63
CA GLU A 174 20.83 -10.99 13.68
C GLU A 174 19.67 -11.85 13.17
N PHE A 175 19.94 -12.62 12.12
CA PHE A 175 18.96 -13.45 11.43
C PHE A 175 19.40 -14.93 11.39
N ASP A 176 18.45 -15.82 11.17
CA ASP A 176 18.69 -17.19 10.70
C ASP A 176 18.38 -17.33 9.21
N ALA A 177 17.42 -16.54 8.72
CA ALA A 177 16.94 -16.61 7.35
C ALA A 177 16.55 -15.24 6.79
N VAL A 178 16.53 -15.16 5.47
CA VAL A 178 15.95 -14.07 4.67
C VAL A 178 14.85 -14.67 3.80
N LEU A 179 13.65 -14.14 3.92
CA LEU A 179 12.50 -14.43 3.09
C LEU A 179 12.25 -13.23 2.17
N ASN A 180 12.54 -13.40 0.88
CA ASN A 180 12.28 -12.41 -0.15
C ASN A 180 10.95 -12.72 -0.85
N ILE A 181 9.96 -11.84 -0.71
CA ILE A 181 8.65 -11.94 -1.38
C ILE A 181 8.51 -10.77 -2.34
N ASP A 182 8.52 -11.05 -3.65
CA ASP A 182 8.57 -10.01 -4.68
C ASP A 182 7.86 -10.41 -5.99
N GLY A 183 8.01 -9.59 -7.04
CA GLY A 183 7.52 -9.86 -8.39
C GLY A 183 6.64 -8.76 -8.97
N PHE A 184 5.49 -8.48 -8.35
CA PHE A 184 4.54 -7.51 -8.90
C PHE A 184 5.15 -6.10 -9.01
N ASN A 185 5.75 -5.59 -7.92
CA ASN A 185 6.35 -4.26 -7.91
C ASN A 185 7.54 -4.16 -8.87
N ASP A 186 8.33 -5.22 -8.99
CA ASP A 186 9.43 -5.28 -9.94
C ASP A 186 8.93 -5.04 -11.36
N LEU A 187 7.85 -5.71 -11.78
CA LEU A 187 7.23 -5.46 -13.08
C LEU A 187 6.55 -4.10 -13.16
N ALA A 188 5.56 -3.85 -12.30
CA ALA A 188 4.69 -2.69 -12.39
C ALA A 188 5.46 -1.38 -12.26
N LEU A 189 6.32 -1.26 -11.24
CA LEU A 189 6.98 -0.01 -10.90
C LEU A 189 8.29 0.20 -11.67
N ALA A 190 9.02 -0.86 -12.03
CA ALA A 190 10.17 -0.69 -12.92
C ALA A 190 9.74 -0.39 -14.36
N ASN A 191 8.64 -0.98 -14.83
CA ASN A 191 8.06 -0.61 -16.13
C ASN A 191 7.54 0.83 -16.13
N ASP A 192 6.87 1.27 -15.04
CA ASP A 192 6.46 2.67 -14.90
C ASP A 192 7.69 3.61 -14.89
N ASN A 193 8.78 3.21 -14.23
CA ASN A 193 10.04 3.95 -14.31
C ASN A 193 10.53 4.08 -15.76
N ILE A 194 10.60 2.97 -16.53
CA ILE A 194 11.04 2.99 -17.93
C ILE A 194 10.16 3.94 -18.77
N ASN A 195 8.83 3.84 -18.63
CA ASN A 195 7.86 4.68 -19.36
C ASN A 195 8.02 6.17 -19.05
N ASN A 196 8.50 6.49 -17.85
CA ASN A 196 8.73 7.86 -17.41
C ASN A 196 10.20 8.29 -17.51
N GLN A 197 11.05 7.57 -18.26
CA GLN A 197 12.49 7.89 -18.39
C GLN A 197 13.21 7.98 -17.03
N ILE A 198 12.88 7.05 -16.16
CA ILE A 198 13.51 6.82 -14.87
C ILE A 198 14.23 5.49 -15.00
N ASN A 199 15.46 5.42 -14.49
CA ASN A 199 16.22 4.19 -14.54
C ASN A 199 15.46 3.07 -13.76
N PRO A 200 15.26 1.87 -14.35
CA PRO A 200 14.49 0.80 -13.71
C PRO A 200 15.13 0.27 -12.43
N ILE A 201 16.42 0.55 -12.17
CA ILE A 201 17.12 0.19 -10.92
C ILE A 201 16.80 1.19 -9.80
N PHE A 202 16.48 2.44 -10.13
CA PHE A 202 16.19 3.48 -9.13
C PHE A 202 14.84 3.21 -8.44
N PRO A 203 14.59 3.76 -7.24
CA PRO A 203 13.32 3.59 -6.56
C PRO A 203 12.13 3.99 -7.45
N SER A 204 10.94 3.50 -7.10
CA SER A 204 9.72 3.82 -7.84
C SER A 204 9.50 5.34 -7.93
N GLY A 205 9.46 5.88 -9.15
CA GLY A 205 9.14 7.29 -9.40
C GLY A 205 7.79 7.68 -8.83
N PHE A 206 6.82 6.76 -8.88
CA PHE A 206 5.51 6.91 -8.25
C PHE A 206 5.62 7.18 -6.74
N HIS A 207 6.61 6.64 -6.04
CA HIS A 207 6.77 6.84 -4.60
C HIS A 207 7.64 8.08 -4.28
N ILE A 208 8.72 8.30 -5.03
CA ILE A 208 9.69 9.35 -4.71
C ILE A 208 9.42 10.69 -5.42
N GLY A 209 8.54 10.73 -6.43
CA GLY A 209 8.34 11.89 -7.30
C GLY A 209 7.96 13.16 -6.53
N LEU A 210 6.90 13.10 -5.72
CA LEU A 210 6.47 14.25 -4.92
C LEU A 210 7.53 14.63 -3.87
N MET A 211 8.06 13.64 -3.15
CA MET A 211 9.10 13.84 -2.13
C MET A 211 10.34 14.54 -2.67
N SER A 212 10.79 14.15 -3.88
CA SER A 212 11.96 14.76 -4.52
C SER A 212 11.81 16.26 -4.73
N LYS A 213 10.56 16.72 -4.97
CA LYS A 213 10.24 18.13 -5.18
C LYS A 213 10.03 18.89 -3.89
N THR A 214 9.40 18.27 -2.90
CA THR A 214 9.05 18.92 -1.62
C THR A 214 10.21 18.96 -0.64
N GLN A 215 11.03 17.90 -0.57
CA GLN A 215 12.08 17.75 0.45
C GLN A 215 13.47 18.15 -0.02
N MET A 216 13.77 18.03 -1.32
CA MET A 216 15.15 18.15 -1.82
C MET A 216 15.37 19.28 -2.82
N THR A 217 14.30 19.84 -3.41
CA THR A 217 14.41 21.07 -4.19
C THR A 217 13.97 22.25 -3.35
N ASN A 218 14.80 23.30 -3.25
CA ASN A 218 14.44 24.55 -2.55
C ASN A 218 13.32 25.35 -3.26
N GLN A 219 12.74 24.81 -4.33
CA GLN A 219 11.75 25.47 -5.17
C GLN A 219 10.72 24.46 -5.64
N LEU A 220 9.49 24.58 -5.15
CA LEU A 220 8.32 23.92 -5.74
C LEU A 220 8.00 24.60 -7.07
N ASP A 221 8.01 23.85 -8.16
CA ASP A 221 7.58 24.39 -9.45
C ASP A 221 6.08 24.77 -9.41
N PHE A 222 5.70 25.68 -10.30
CA PHE A 222 4.35 26.23 -10.34
C PHE A 222 3.25 25.18 -10.51
N GLN A 223 3.49 24.11 -11.28
CA GLN A 223 2.47 23.07 -11.48
C GLN A 223 2.28 22.23 -10.23
N THR A 224 3.37 21.82 -9.58
CA THR A 224 3.30 21.12 -8.29
C THR A 224 2.61 21.99 -7.23
N ALA A 225 2.96 23.27 -7.13
CA ALA A 225 2.30 24.20 -6.21
C ALA A 225 0.80 24.36 -6.50
N LYS A 226 0.42 24.48 -7.79
CA LYS A 226 -0.99 24.55 -8.21
C LYS A 226 -1.77 23.28 -7.86
N HIS A 227 -1.17 22.10 -8.03
CA HIS A 227 -1.80 20.83 -7.69
C HIS A 227 -1.96 20.65 -6.18
N LEU A 228 -0.95 21.04 -5.39
CA LEU A 228 -1.04 21.07 -3.92
C LEU A 228 -2.14 22.03 -3.46
N TYR A 229 -2.18 23.25 -4.00
CA TYR A 229 -3.25 24.20 -3.70
C TYR A 229 -4.63 23.62 -4.04
N ALA A 230 -4.79 23.02 -5.22
CA ALA A 230 -6.05 22.38 -5.60
C ALA A 230 -6.43 21.26 -4.60
N HIS A 231 -5.49 20.42 -4.20
CA HIS A 231 -5.72 19.37 -3.20
C HIS A 231 -6.15 19.92 -1.83
N TYR A 232 -5.46 20.94 -1.32
CA TYR A 232 -5.78 21.54 -0.01
C TYR A 232 -7.06 22.40 -0.04
N SER A 233 -7.37 23.07 -1.15
CA SER A 233 -8.60 23.84 -1.31
C SER A 233 -9.88 22.98 -1.22
N LEU A 234 -9.78 21.68 -1.57
CA LEU A 234 -10.88 20.72 -1.39
C LEU A 234 -11.18 20.51 0.11
N TYR A 235 -10.14 20.40 0.94
CA TYR A 235 -10.29 20.30 2.39
C TYR A 235 -10.86 21.58 3.01
N GLU A 236 -10.40 22.75 2.59
CA GLU A 236 -10.93 24.04 3.07
C GLU A 236 -12.42 24.22 2.71
N THR A 237 -12.78 23.84 1.48
CA THR A 237 -14.17 23.90 1.01
C THR A 237 -15.04 22.91 1.77
N GLU A 238 -14.58 21.67 1.95
CA GLU A 238 -15.28 20.65 2.74
C GLU A 238 -15.46 21.12 4.19
N LEU A 239 -14.41 21.65 4.83
CA LEU A 239 -14.47 22.18 6.19
C LEU A 239 -15.52 23.29 6.32
N SER A 240 -15.60 24.20 5.34
CA SER A 240 -16.57 25.29 5.32
C SER A 240 -18.01 24.77 5.24
N VAL A 241 -18.27 23.82 4.34
CA VAL A 241 -19.60 23.19 4.18
C VAL A 241 -19.99 22.41 5.43
N LEU A 242 -19.08 21.59 5.98
CA LEU A 242 -19.35 20.80 7.17
C LEU A 242 -19.55 21.68 8.41
N SER A 243 -18.77 22.74 8.58
CA SER A 243 -18.94 23.69 9.68
C SER A 243 -20.28 24.43 9.58
N PHE A 244 -20.68 24.86 8.37
CA PHE A 244 -21.97 25.48 8.13
C PHE A 244 -23.13 24.53 8.47
N THR A 245 -23.10 23.30 7.95
CA THR A 245 -24.14 22.29 8.22
C THR A 245 -24.18 21.85 9.68
N GLN A 246 -23.07 21.97 10.42
CA GLN A 246 -23.00 21.69 11.86
C GLN A 246 -23.46 22.85 12.75
N SER A 247 -23.63 24.05 12.19
CA SER A 247 -24.08 25.22 12.95
C SER A 247 -25.58 25.19 13.27
N PHE A 248 -26.00 25.94 14.28
CA PHE A 248 -27.42 26.10 14.60
C PHE A 248 -28.10 27.07 13.61
N PRO A 249 -29.33 26.79 13.13
CA PRO A 249 -30.17 25.62 13.40
C PRO A 249 -29.94 24.43 12.44
N PHE A 250 -29.07 24.59 11.43
CA PHE A 250 -28.90 23.67 10.30
C PHE A 250 -28.52 22.24 10.69
N LYS A 251 -27.83 22.02 11.81
CA LYS A 251 -27.49 20.68 12.31
C LYS A 251 -28.70 19.78 12.58
N TYR A 252 -29.88 20.37 12.77
CA TYR A 252 -31.15 19.67 12.99
C TYR A 252 -31.97 19.47 11.71
N SER A 253 -31.53 19.98 10.56
CA SER A 253 -32.17 19.76 9.27
C SER A 253 -31.60 18.50 8.61
N ILE A 254 -32.47 17.56 8.26
CA ILE A 254 -32.14 16.35 7.51
C ILE A 254 -31.61 16.72 6.13
N PHE A 255 -32.18 17.74 5.49
CA PHE A 255 -31.70 18.27 4.22
C PHE A 255 -30.23 18.71 4.28
N PHE A 256 -29.85 19.52 5.28
CA PHE A 256 -28.47 19.96 5.43
C PHE A 256 -27.52 18.81 5.84
N ASN A 257 -28.01 17.83 6.61
CA ASN A 257 -27.24 16.63 6.91
C ASN A 257 -26.96 15.78 5.65
N LEU A 258 -27.95 15.63 4.76
CA LEU A 258 -27.79 14.97 3.46
C LEU A 258 -26.79 15.72 2.57
N LEU A 259 -26.92 17.04 2.48
CA LEU A 259 -26.00 17.87 1.70
C LEU A 259 -24.56 17.71 2.17
N GLY A 260 -24.33 17.74 3.50
CA GLY A 260 -23.01 17.52 4.09
C GLY A 260 -22.43 16.15 3.73
N GLU A 261 -23.21 15.07 3.83
CA GLU A 261 -22.74 13.72 3.51
C GLU A 261 -22.40 13.55 2.02
N LEU A 262 -23.24 14.07 1.11
CA LEU A 262 -22.96 14.04 -0.32
C LEU A 262 -21.72 14.86 -0.67
N TRP A 263 -21.51 16.00 0.03
CA TRP A 263 -20.33 16.81 -0.14
C TRP A 263 -19.05 16.12 0.34
N THR A 264 -19.09 15.46 1.51
CA THR A 264 -17.98 14.62 2.00
C THR A 264 -17.65 13.52 0.99
N LYS A 265 -18.66 12.78 0.50
CA LYS A 265 -18.45 11.71 -0.50
C LYS A 265 -17.78 12.24 -1.77
N ARG A 266 -18.26 13.38 -2.30
CA ARG A 266 -17.65 14.06 -3.45
C ARG A 266 -16.21 14.48 -3.15
N SER A 267 -15.99 15.14 -2.02
CA SER A 267 -14.67 15.68 -1.64
C SER A 267 -13.65 14.55 -1.50
N LEU A 268 -14.03 13.44 -0.87
CA LEU A 268 -13.17 12.26 -0.75
C LEU A 268 -12.78 11.67 -2.11
N ILE A 269 -13.70 11.63 -3.08
CA ILE A 269 -13.41 11.17 -4.43
C ILE A 269 -12.43 12.12 -5.13
N GLU A 270 -12.68 13.42 -5.07
CA GLU A 270 -11.83 14.43 -5.73
C GLU A 270 -10.45 14.56 -5.07
N ILE A 271 -10.36 14.40 -3.74
CA ILE A 271 -9.09 14.34 -3.00
C ILE A 271 -8.25 13.16 -3.52
N LYS A 272 -8.84 11.97 -3.63
CA LYS A 272 -8.12 10.79 -4.17
C LYS A 272 -7.66 11.00 -5.61
N LYS A 273 -8.49 11.60 -6.46
CA LYS A 273 -8.12 11.92 -7.85
C LYS A 273 -6.98 12.93 -7.93
N THR A 274 -7.03 13.98 -7.13
CA THR A 274 -5.98 15.01 -7.11
C THR A 274 -4.67 14.48 -6.55
N GLU A 275 -4.72 13.63 -5.53
CA GLU A 275 -3.57 12.90 -4.99
C GLU A 275 -2.93 12.00 -6.05
N TYR A 276 -3.72 11.15 -6.70
CA TYR A 276 -3.23 10.30 -7.80
C TYR A 276 -2.58 11.12 -8.92
N LYS A 277 -3.23 12.22 -9.34
CA LYS A 277 -2.69 13.10 -10.38
C LYS A 277 -1.39 13.77 -9.94
N LEU A 278 -1.31 14.25 -8.70
CA LEU A 278 -0.11 14.86 -8.15
C LEU A 278 1.04 13.85 -8.17
N THR A 279 0.83 12.64 -7.69
CA THR A 279 1.83 11.57 -7.72
C THR A 279 2.30 11.26 -9.14
N PHE A 280 1.36 11.10 -10.07
CA PHE A 280 1.67 10.75 -11.46
C PHE A 280 2.38 11.87 -12.24
N GLU A 281 2.06 13.14 -11.98
CA GLU A 281 2.72 14.26 -12.66
C GLU A 281 4.09 14.58 -12.05
N THR A 282 4.23 14.44 -10.74
CA THR A 282 5.50 14.69 -10.05
C THR A 282 6.58 13.69 -10.45
N GLN A 283 6.24 12.42 -10.70
CA GLN A 283 7.23 11.45 -11.20
C GLN A 283 7.79 11.80 -12.58
N LYS A 284 6.98 12.37 -13.49
CA LYS A 284 7.45 12.77 -14.83
C LYS A 284 8.41 13.94 -14.80
N THR A 285 8.22 14.80 -13.80
CA THR A 285 8.86 16.11 -13.68
C THR A 285 9.83 16.17 -12.50
N MET A 286 10.17 15.02 -11.90
CA MET A 286 11.16 14.93 -10.84
C MET A 286 12.56 15.23 -11.37
N SER A 287 13.41 15.77 -10.50
CA SER A 287 14.75 16.23 -10.84
C SER A 287 15.64 15.07 -11.31
N ASN A 288 16.57 15.35 -12.21
CA ASN A 288 17.40 14.34 -12.88
C ASN A 288 18.24 13.50 -11.91
N GLU A 289 18.61 14.06 -10.76
CA GLU A 289 19.36 13.39 -9.70
C GLU A 289 18.63 12.15 -9.14
N PHE A 290 17.29 12.15 -9.17
CA PHE A 290 16.45 11.05 -8.71
C PHE A 290 16.05 10.09 -9.83
N ARG A 291 16.28 10.46 -11.09
CA ARG A 291 15.96 9.63 -12.26
C ARG A 291 17.04 8.61 -12.55
N GLY A 292 18.25 8.85 -12.05
CA GLY A 292 19.44 8.06 -12.35
C GLY A 292 19.98 8.29 -13.76
N PRO A 293 21.09 7.61 -14.11
CA PRO A 293 21.64 7.67 -15.46
C PRO A 293 20.60 7.26 -16.51
N LEU A 294 20.61 7.95 -17.65
CA LEU A 294 19.69 7.69 -18.76
C LEU A 294 19.71 6.20 -19.12
N PHE A 295 18.57 5.54 -18.95
CA PHE A 295 18.37 4.17 -19.38
C PHE A 295 17.71 4.19 -20.75
N GLN A 296 18.41 3.70 -21.77
CA GLN A 296 17.85 3.49 -23.11
C GLN A 296 17.53 2.02 -23.28
N ASN A 297 16.25 1.70 -23.45
CA ASN A 297 15.85 0.36 -23.86
C ASN A 297 16.18 0.18 -25.34
N GLN A 298 17.36 -0.39 -25.65
CA GLN A 298 17.92 -0.50 -27.00
C GLN A 298 17.23 -1.58 -27.87
N ASN A 299 15.90 -1.68 -27.84
CA ASN A 299 15.01 -2.61 -28.59
C ASN A 299 14.58 -3.90 -27.84
N GLY A 300 14.71 -3.98 -26.52
CA GLY A 300 14.28 -5.14 -25.73
C GLY A 300 12.83 -5.04 -25.22
N ASN A 301 12.21 -6.17 -24.90
CA ASN A 301 10.96 -6.19 -24.14
C ASN A 301 11.24 -5.59 -22.73
N PRO A 302 10.54 -4.53 -22.28
CA PRO A 302 10.79 -3.93 -20.97
C PRO A 302 10.65 -4.93 -19.82
N TYR A 303 9.76 -5.92 -19.93
CA TYR A 303 9.60 -6.95 -18.90
C TYR A 303 10.79 -7.90 -18.83
N GLU A 304 11.47 -8.17 -19.95
CA GLU A 304 12.68 -8.97 -19.96
C GLU A 304 13.84 -8.23 -19.28
N VAL A 305 13.99 -6.93 -19.56
CA VAL A 305 14.97 -6.07 -18.88
C VAL A 305 14.75 -6.10 -17.37
N VAL A 306 13.51 -5.90 -16.95
CA VAL A 306 13.14 -5.90 -15.53
C VAL A 306 13.38 -7.27 -14.89
N ALA A 307 12.99 -8.35 -15.56
CA ALA A 307 13.21 -9.71 -15.06
C ALA A 307 14.71 -10.04 -14.95
N ASN A 308 15.56 -9.50 -15.83
CA ASN A 308 17.01 -9.62 -15.73
C ASN A 308 17.59 -8.88 -14.51
N ILE A 309 17.13 -7.65 -14.24
CA ILE A 309 17.53 -6.89 -13.04
C ILE A 309 17.11 -7.65 -11.78
N TRP A 310 15.87 -8.12 -11.75
CA TRP A 310 15.32 -8.92 -10.66
C TRP A 310 16.11 -10.20 -10.42
N GLN A 311 16.46 -10.95 -11.47
CA GLN A 311 17.29 -12.14 -11.37
C GLN A 311 18.67 -11.82 -10.79
N GLN A 312 19.36 -10.80 -11.33
CA GLN A 312 20.69 -10.41 -10.86
C GLN A 312 20.69 -9.98 -9.39
N ALA A 313 19.72 -9.17 -8.99
CA ALA A 313 19.59 -8.74 -7.60
C ALA A 313 19.31 -9.93 -6.66
N SER A 314 18.51 -10.89 -7.10
CA SER A 314 18.22 -12.12 -6.36
C SER A 314 19.46 -13.00 -6.19
N THR A 315 20.27 -13.14 -7.25
CA THR A 315 21.57 -13.84 -7.19
C THR A 315 22.53 -13.16 -6.21
N MET A 316 22.62 -11.83 -6.24
CA MET A 316 23.46 -11.07 -5.31
C MET A 316 22.96 -11.22 -3.86
N LEU A 317 21.64 -11.16 -3.65
CA LEU A 317 21.04 -11.33 -2.34
C LEU A 317 21.29 -12.72 -1.77
N TYR A 318 21.17 -13.75 -2.61
CA TYR A 318 21.55 -15.12 -2.24
C TYR A 318 23.02 -15.22 -1.85
N ALA A 319 23.94 -14.62 -2.62
CA ALA A 319 25.36 -14.63 -2.31
C ALA A 319 25.68 -13.98 -0.95
N ILE A 320 25.01 -12.87 -0.61
CA ILE A 320 25.13 -12.24 0.71
C ILE A 320 24.61 -13.17 1.81
N CYS A 321 23.48 -13.83 1.60
CA CYS A 321 22.94 -14.79 2.56
C CYS A 321 23.93 -15.95 2.80
N GLN A 322 24.50 -16.51 1.73
CA GLN A 322 25.52 -17.56 1.82
C GLN A 322 26.75 -17.11 2.59
N ALA A 323 27.28 -15.92 2.28
CA ALA A 323 28.44 -15.36 2.98
C ALA A 323 28.20 -15.15 4.49
N ASN A 324 26.94 -14.93 4.89
CA ASN A 324 26.54 -14.73 6.28
C ASN A 324 25.91 -15.98 6.92
N ARG A 325 25.95 -17.14 6.24
CA ARG A 325 25.34 -18.41 6.69
C ARG A 325 23.85 -18.27 7.03
N LEU A 326 23.12 -17.50 6.22
CA LEU A 326 21.69 -17.30 6.32
C LEU A 326 20.97 -18.22 5.32
N ILE A 327 19.86 -18.80 5.74
CA ILE A 327 18.93 -19.46 4.82
C ILE A 327 18.30 -18.39 3.93
N TYR A 328 18.31 -18.59 2.61
CA TYR A 328 17.63 -17.72 1.67
C TYR A 328 16.43 -18.44 1.11
N ILE A 329 15.26 -17.80 1.14
CA ILE A 329 14.03 -18.27 0.50
C ILE A 329 13.51 -17.14 -0.36
N HIS A 330 13.30 -17.43 -1.64
CA HIS A 330 12.75 -16.47 -2.59
C HIS A 330 11.41 -16.96 -3.11
N VAL A 331 10.38 -16.15 -2.93
CA VAL A 331 9.01 -16.43 -3.32
C VAL A 331 8.53 -15.39 -4.33
N LEU A 332 8.10 -15.87 -5.51
CA LEU A 332 7.29 -15.07 -6.42
C LEU A 332 5.85 -15.04 -5.91
N GLN A 333 5.35 -13.86 -5.56
CA GLN A 333 4.03 -13.70 -4.95
C GLN A 333 2.87 -14.02 -5.92
N PRO A 334 1.70 -14.46 -5.41
CA PRO A 334 0.47 -14.56 -6.20
C PRO A 334 0.01 -13.20 -6.75
N ASN A 335 -0.64 -13.22 -7.91
CA ASN A 335 -1.24 -12.02 -8.49
C ASN A 335 -2.46 -12.35 -9.36
N GLN A 336 -3.51 -11.52 -9.25
CA GLN A 336 -4.80 -11.74 -9.92
C GLN A 336 -4.78 -11.58 -11.45
N TYR A 337 -3.71 -11.00 -12.00
CA TYR A 337 -3.55 -10.80 -13.44
C TYR A 337 -2.80 -11.94 -14.15
N VAL A 338 -2.23 -12.89 -13.38
CA VAL A 338 -1.63 -14.11 -13.94
C VAL A 338 -2.75 -15.03 -14.44
N GLU A 339 -2.66 -15.44 -15.69
CA GLU A 339 -3.69 -16.27 -16.31
C GLU A 339 -3.87 -17.59 -15.56
N GLY A 340 -5.12 -17.91 -15.19
CA GLY A 340 -5.46 -19.13 -14.46
C GLY A 340 -5.05 -19.13 -12.97
N SER A 341 -4.48 -18.05 -12.43
CA SER A 341 -4.00 -18.02 -11.03
C SER A 341 -5.10 -18.09 -9.99
N LYS A 342 -6.32 -17.66 -10.34
CA LYS A 342 -7.52 -17.78 -9.52
C LYS A 342 -8.80 -17.61 -10.35
N PRO A 343 -9.85 -18.40 -10.12
CA PRO A 343 -11.19 -18.11 -10.62
C PRO A 343 -11.80 -16.94 -9.81
N LEU A 344 -11.60 -15.70 -10.28
CA LEU A 344 -12.09 -14.50 -9.59
C LEU A 344 -13.63 -14.45 -9.53
N SER A 345 -14.17 -14.17 -8.35
CA SER A 345 -15.60 -13.94 -8.16
C SER A 345 -16.07 -12.64 -8.83
N ASP A 346 -17.38 -12.46 -9.02
CA ASP A 346 -17.92 -11.20 -9.56
C ASP A 346 -17.62 -9.99 -8.67
N LYS A 347 -17.45 -10.21 -7.37
CA LYS A 347 -17.08 -9.17 -6.42
C LYS A 347 -15.61 -8.81 -6.59
N GLU A 348 -14.72 -9.80 -6.63
CA GLU A 348 -13.29 -9.58 -6.88
C GLU A 348 -13.05 -8.91 -8.23
N LYS A 349 -13.74 -9.34 -9.30
CA LYS A 349 -13.65 -8.68 -10.62
C LYS A 349 -14.01 -7.19 -10.59
N LYS A 350 -14.92 -6.77 -9.71
CA LYS A 350 -15.33 -5.36 -9.58
C LYS A 350 -14.39 -4.54 -8.71
N MET A 351 -13.78 -5.13 -7.69
CA MET A 351 -12.99 -4.40 -6.69
C MET A 351 -11.48 -4.55 -6.84
N ALA A 352 -11.03 -5.65 -7.44
CA ALA A 352 -9.65 -6.10 -7.43
C ALA A 352 -9.09 -6.42 -8.83
N PHE A 353 -9.84 -6.16 -9.90
CA PHE A 353 -9.37 -6.43 -11.26
C PHE A 353 -9.74 -5.28 -12.20
N ASP A 354 -8.74 -4.69 -12.85
CA ASP A 354 -8.93 -3.77 -13.95
C ASP A 354 -8.01 -4.18 -15.12
N PRO A 355 -8.56 -4.75 -16.21
CA PRO A 355 -7.75 -5.25 -17.32
C PRO A 355 -7.03 -4.15 -18.11
N ASN A 356 -7.41 -2.88 -17.91
CA ASN A 356 -6.86 -1.73 -18.62
C ASN A 356 -5.86 -0.93 -17.76
N LEU A 357 -5.71 -1.27 -16.47
CA LEU A 357 -4.76 -0.62 -15.59
C LEU A 357 -3.34 -0.98 -16.02
N GLY A 358 -2.47 0.02 -16.21
CA GLY A 358 -1.08 -0.18 -16.66
C GLY A 358 -0.28 -1.16 -15.81
N TRP A 359 -0.47 -1.15 -14.48
CA TRP A 359 0.16 -2.14 -13.59
C TRP A 359 -0.39 -3.55 -13.76
N GLY A 360 -1.69 -3.70 -14.01
CA GLY A 360 -2.32 -5.00 -14.30
C GLY A 360 -1.84 -5.58 -15.64
N ILE A 361 -1.66 -4.73 -16.65
CA ILE A 361 -1.03 -5.10 -17.93
C ILE A 361 0.40 -5.60 -17.71
N ALA A 362 1.19 -4.84 -16.94
CA ALA A 362 2.58 -5.22 -16.63
C ALA A 362 2.67 -6.57 -15.90
N ALA A 363 1.76 -6.84 -14.97
CA ALA A 363 1.70 -8.14 -14.30
C ALA A 363 1.30 -9.27 -15.27
N ARG A 364 0.21 -9.08 -16.03
CA ARG A 364 -0.28 -10.08 -16.99
C ARG A 364 0.78 -10.48 -18.03
N GLU A 365 1.50 -9.51 -18.56
CA GLU A 365 2.48 -9.72 -19.64
C GLU A 365 3.87 -10.09 -19.10
N GLY A 366 4.23 -9.59 -17.91
CA GLY A 366 5.58 -9.70 -17.36
C GLY A 366 5.83 -10.94 -16.50
N TYR A 367 4.80 -11.54 -15.90
CA TYR A 367 5.00 -12.65 -14.94
C TYR A 367 5.65 -13.88 -15.57
N THR A 368 5.38 -14.17 -16.85
CA THR A 368 6.03 -15.27 -17.57
C THR A 368 7.55 -15.10 -17.64
N HIS A 369 8.04 -13.86 -17.74
CA HIS A 369 9.47 -13.57 -17.70
C HIS A 369 10.06 -13.81 -16.29
N LEU A 370 9.34 -13.41 -15.23
CA LEU A 370 9.77 -13.69 -13.86
C LEU A 370 9.80 -15.19 -13.55
N ILE A 371 8.78 -15.93 -13.96
CA ILE A 371 8.70 -17.39 -13.80
C ILE A 371 9.89 -18.03 -14.52
N SER A 372 10.14 -17.68 -15.79
CA SER A 372 11.27 -18.22 -16.55
C SER A 372 12.63 -17.91 -15.90
N LYS A 373 12.83 -16.68 -15.41
CA LYS A 373 14.06 -16.31 -14.69
C LYS A 373 14.17 -17.00 -13.33
N GLY A 374 13.05 -17.21 -12.65
CA GLY A 374 12.95 -17.95 -11.40
C GLY A 374 13.30 -19.43 -11.57
N GLU A 375 12.81 -20.07 -12.62
CA GLU A 375 13.22 -21.44 -12.98
C GLU A 375 14.74 -21.52 -13.22
N GLN A 376 15.33 -20.50 -13.83
CA GLN A 376 16.78 -20.43 -13.99
C GLN A 376 17.49 -20.26 -12.63
N LEU A 377 16.99 -19.40 -11.74
CA LEU A 377 17.51 -19.29 -10.36
C LEU A 377 17.48 -20.66 -9.65
N SER A 378 16.37 -21.40 -9.76
CA SER A 378 16.28 -22.75 -9.18
C SER A 378 17.30 -23.72 -9.79
N LYS A 379 17.53 -23.68 -11.11
CA LYS A 379 18.56 -24.50 -11.78
C LYS A 379 19.97 -24.15 -11.31
N ASP A 380 20.21 -22.87 -11.00
CA ASP A 380 21.48 -22.37 -10.47
C ASP A 380 21.64 -22.63 -8.95
N GLY A 381 20.71 -23.38 -8.34
CA GLY A 381 20.76 -23.79 -6.93
C GLY A 381 20.26 -22.73 -5.95
N ILE A 382 19.64 -21.65 -6.44
CA ILE A 382 19.05 -20.61 -5.60
C ILE A 382 17.65 -21.09 -5.16
N PRO A 383 17.30 -21.05 -3.85
CA PRO A 383 15.99 -21.52 -3.36
C PRO A 383 14.81 -20.60 -3.76
N PHE A 384 14.44 -20.67 -5.03
CA PHE A 384 13.31 -19.97 -5.61
C PHE A 384 12.05 -20.85 -5.68
N TYR A 385 10.90 -20.24 -5.36
CA TYR A 385 9.59 -20.86 -5.30
C TYR A 385 8.53 -19.99 -5.97
N ASP A 386 7.91 -20.52 -7.01
CA ASP A 386 6.79 -19.86 -7.67
C ASP A 386 5.48 -20.13 -6.92
N LEU A 387 4.94 -19.09 -6.27
CA LEU A 387 3.63 -19.13 -5.63
C LEU A 387 2.57 -18.36 -6.43
N SER A 388 2.82 -18.05 -7.70
CA SER A 388 1.88 -17.31 -8.56
C SER A 388 0.50 -17.99 -8.67
N MET A 389 0.47 -19.33 -8.56
CA MET A 389 -0.72 -20.16 -8.77
C MET A 389 -1.35 -20.72 -7.48
N ILE A 390 -0.94 -20.27 -6.28
CA ILE A 390 -1.43 -20.87 -5.02
C ILE A 390 -2.94 -20.69 -4.76
N PHE A 391 -3.59 -19.78 -5.49
CA PHE A 391 -5.03 -19.53 -5.36
C PHE A 391 -5.87 -20.15 -6.49
N LYS A 392 -5.27 -20.97 -7.37
CA LYS A 392 -5.93 -21.50 -8.58
C LYS A 392 -7.23 -22.26 -8.31
N ASP A 393 -7.30 -22.94 -7.15
CA ASP A 393 -8.44 -23.76 -6.75
C ASP A 393 -9.32 -23.06 -5.69
N SER A 394 -9.01 -21.82 -5.31
CA SER A 394 -9.75 -21.09 -4.29
C SER A 394 -10.98 -20.38 -4.87
N THR A 395 -12.14 -20.65 -4.29
CA THR A 395 -13.42 -19.98 -4.61
C THR A 395 -13.74 -18.82 -3.66
N GLU A 396 -12.97 -18.62 -2.59
CA GLU A 396 -13.16 -17.52 -1.65
C GLU A 396 -12.79 -16.16 -2.27
N ASP A 397 -13.40 -15.07 -1.79
CA ASP A 397 -12.93 -13.71 -2.10
C ASP A 397 -11.63 -13.46 -1.33
N LEU A 398 -10.50 -13.34 -2.03
CA LEU A 398 -9.19 -13.15 -1.42
C LEU A 398 -8.62 -11.77 -1.73
N TYR A 399 -8.65 -11.34 -2.99
CA TYR A 399 -8.03 -10.08 -3.40
C TYR A 399 -8.86 -8.86 -2.96
N THR A 400 -8.17 -7.84 -2.47
CA THR A 400 -8.78 -6.65 -1.84
C THR A 400 -8.62 -5.37 -2.64
N ASP A 401 -7.72 -5.35 -3.63
CA ASP A 401 -7.50 -4.19 -4.49
C ASP A 401 -7.00 -4.56 -5.89
N ILE A 402 -6.95 -3.56 -6.78
CA ILE A 402 -6.55 -3.70 -8.19
C ILE A 402 -5.04 -3.85 -8.40
N CYS A 403 -4.25 -3.85 -7.32
CA CYS A 403 -2.80 -3.89 -7.35
C CYS A 403 -2.32 -5.34 -7.20
N CYS A 404 -2.29 -5.86 -5.98
CA CYS A 404 -1.85 -7.22 -5.68
C CYS A 404 -2.19 -7.69 -4.25
N HIS A 405 -2.93 -6.92 -3.47
CA HIS A 405 -3.18 -7.26 -2.06
C HIS A 405 -4.34 -8.22 -1.90
N PHE A 406 -4.22 -9.08 -0.90
CA PHE A 406 -5.25 -10.02 -0.50
C PHE A 406 -5.44 -9.98 1.02
N ASN A 407 -6.61 -10.42 1.45
CA ASN A 407 -7.03 -10.38 2.85
C ASN A 407 -6.23 -11.37 3.73
N THR A 408 -6.60 -11.44 5.01
CA THR A 408 -5.99 -12.34 5.98
C THR A 408 -6.01 -13.80 5.54
N ASN A 409 -7.10 -14.29 4.93
CA ASN A 409 -7.19 -15.67 4.46
C ASN A 409 -6.18 -15.95 3.34
N GLY A 410 -6.01 -15.02 2.40
CA GLY A 410 -4.99 -15.13 1.35
C GLY A 410 -3.58 -15.21 1.94
N ASN A 411 -3.27 -14.38 2.95
CA ASN A 411 -1.99 -14.40 3.65
C ASN A 411 -1.77 -15.68 4.46
N VAL A 412 -2.83 -16.26 5.04
CA VAL A 412 -2.78 -17.56 5.71
C VAL A 412 -2.45 -18.69 4.72
N ILE A 413 -3.06 -18.70 3.53
CA ILE A 413 -2.76 -19.70 2.49
C ILE A 413 -1.30 -19.58 2.03
N MET A 414 -0.84 -18.36 1.75
CA MET A 414 0.57 -18.11 1.39
C MET A 414 1.51 -18.53 2.52
N GLY A 415 1.15 -18.23 3.77
CA GLY A 415 1.93 -18.58 4.96
C GLY A 415 2.13 -20.09 5.15
N LYS A 416 1.09 -20.90 4.90
CA LYS A 416 1.22 -22.37 4.95
C LYS A 416 2.24 -22.89 3.94
N ASN A 417 2.20 -22.40 2.71
CA ASN A 417 3.15 -22.77 1.66
C ASN A 417 4.58 -22.34 2.04
N ILE A 418 4.76 -21.12 2.56
CA ILE A 418 6.06 -20.62 3.02
C ILE A 418 6.60 -21.43 4.21
N ALA A 419 5.76 -21.85 5.15
CA ALA A 419 6.14 -22.70 6.27
C ALA A 419 6.68 -24.06 5.81
N GLU A 420 6.02 -24.69 4.84
CA GLU A 420 6.46 -25.95 4.23
C GLU A 420 7.80 -25.78 3.49
N ILE A 421 7.95 -24.69 2.73
CA ILE A 421 9.20 -24.33 2.06
C ILE A 421 10.35 -24.13 3.06
N LEU A 422 10.10 -23.40 4.16
CA LEU A 422 11.09 -23.15 5.20
C LEU A 422 11.61 -24.46 5.80
N LEU A 423 10.72 -25.39 6.11
CA LEU A 423 11.07 -26.70 6.64
C LEU A 423 11.89 -27.52 5.66
N ARG A 424 11.55 -27.45 4.37
CA ARG A 424 12.32 -28.10 3.30
C ARG A 424 13.75 -27.55 3.22
N GLU A 425 13.93 -26.24 3.25
CA GLU A 425 15.27 -25.63 3.21
C GLU A 425 16.09 -25.92 4.48
N LEU A 426 15.44 -25.92 5.65
CA LEU A 426 16.08 -26.29 6.91
C LEU A 426 16.61 -27.73 6.90
N GLN A 427 15.86 -28.66 6.29
CA GLN A 427 16.29 -30.04 6.15
C GLN A 427 17.51 -30.19 5.23
N LYS A 428 17.56 -29.43 4.13
CA LYS A 428 18.70 -29.45 3.21
C LYS A 428 20.02 -28.99 3.85
N GLN A 429 19.97 -28.09 4.82
CA GLN A 429 21.17 -27.55 5.49
C GLN A 429 21.67 -28.37 6.68
N LYS A 430 20.90 -29.37 7.14
CA LYS A 430 21.32 -30.29 8.22
C LYS A 430 22.21 -31.44 7.71
N PHE A 431 22.38 -31.54 6.40
CA PHE A 431 23.32 -32.43 5.71
C PHE A 431 24.36 -31.58 4.99
#